data_AF-A0A6A5TLZ9-F1
#
_entry.id   AF-A0A6A5TLZ9-F1
#
_cell.length_a   1.000
_cell.length_b   1.000
_cell.length_c   1.000
_cell.angle_alpha   90.00
_cell.angle_beta   90.00
_cell.angle_gamma   90.00
#
_symmetry.space_group_name_H-M   'P 1'
#
loop_
_entity.id
_entity.type
_entity.pdbx_description
1 polymer ?
#
loop_
_entity_poly.entity_id
_entity_poly.type
_entity_poly.pdbx_seq_one_letter_code
_entity_poly.pdbx_strand_id
1 'polypeptide(L)'
;SLHQLQVQNELLYHENDGLREALTAKEKHKKRGKPLDLQQREEYHGGAVFWSPRKIREARARETVKQREEHEEQLAKANRKELAAAAKLYREQQAQERRVAREAAKVVREREKAEKEAARAARIEAQNTKRASQTAQKGKRKTLGPPLSKHKRQRRSGGSAAVAASPEAAPAAPPKVNSRGRTINLPRKYK
;
A
#
# COMPACT_ATOMS: atom_id res chain seq x y z
N SER A 1 51.62 -57.36 31.42
CA SER A 1 51.84 -57.82 30.04
C SER A 1 51.49 -56.69 29.08
N LEU A 2 52.47 -55.83 28.74
CA LEU A 2 52.28 -54.67 27.85
C LEU A 2 51.79 -55.07 26.45
N HIS A 3 52.31 -56.20 25.95
CA HIS A 3 51.92 -56.80 24.68
C HIS A 3 50.42 -57.15 24.61
N GLN A 4 49.83 -57.63 25.71
CA GLN A 4 48.42 -58.00 25.75
C GLN A 4 47.49 -56.78 25.58
N LEU A 5 47.86 -55.64 26.18
CA LEU A 5 47.12 -54.39 26.03
C LEU A 5 47.27 -53.81 24.62
N GLN A 6 48.44 -53.97 24.00
CA GLN A 6 48.65 -53.54 22.62
C GLN A 6 47.76 -54.33 21.65
N VAL A 7 47.76 -55.67 21.76
CA VAL A 7 46.92 -56.54 20.93
C VAL A 7 45.43 -56.22 21.10
N GLN A 8 44.96 -55.96 22.32
CA GLN A 8 43.56 -55.58 22.56
C GLN A 8 43.20 -54.24 21.90
N ASN A 9 44.06 -53.24 21.97
CA ASN A 9 43.81 -51.95 21.32
C ASN A 9 43.76 -52.09 19.80
N GLU A 10 44.69 -52.82 19.20
CA GLU A 10 44.71 -53.08 17.75
C GLU A 10 43.41 -53.77 17.30
N LEU A 11 42.95 -54.76 18.07
CA LEU A 11 41.68 -55.45 17.80
C LEU A 11 40.48 -54.50 17.88
N LEU A 12 40.43 -53.66 18.91
CA LEU A 12 39.40 -52.62 19.06
C LEU A 12 39.44 -51.58 17.93
N TYR A 13 40.62 -51.21 17.44
CA TYR A 13 40.74 -50.29 16.30
C TYR A 13 40.13 -50.92 15.04
N HIS A 14 40.49 -52.16 14.72
CA HIS A 14 39.94 -52.86 13.56
C HIS A 14 38.44 -53.09 13.67
N GLU A 15 37.92 -53.41 14.86
CA GLU A 15 36.48 -53.52 15.09
C GLU A 15 35.77 -52.18 14.87
N ASN A 16 36.29 -51.08 15.41
CA ASN A 16 35.70 -49.76 15.22
C ASN A 16 35.72 -49.33 13.74
N ASP A 17 36.80 -49.60 13.03
CA ASP A 17 36.90 -49.30 11.60
C ASP A 17 35.94 -50.16 10.78
N GLY A 18 35.84 -51.46 11.06
CA GLY A 18 34.86 -52.35 10.43
C GLY A 18 33.42 -51.94 10.69
N LEU A 19 33.09 -51.48 11.91
CA LEU A 19 31.78 -50.95 12.25
C LEU A 19 31.47 -49.65 11.48
N ARG A 20 32.45 -48.75 11.35
CA ARG A 20 32.30 -47.51 10.55
C ARG A 20 32.08 -47.84 9.07
N GLU A 21 32.84 -48.76 8.51
CA GLU A 21 32.66 -49.21 7.13
C GLU A 21 31.28 -49.83 6.92
N ALA A 22 30.85 -50.73 7.81
CA ALA A 22 29.53 -51.33 7.77
C ALA A 22 28.40 -50.28 7.85
N LEU A 23 28.57 -49.23 8.67
CA LEU A 23 27.63 -48.11 8.73
C LEU A 23 27.58 -47.36 7.39
N THR A 24 28.73 -46.99 6.81
CA THR A 24 28.75 -46.28 5.51
C THR A 24 28.16 -47.14 4.38
N ALA A 25 28.40 -48.45 4.38
CA ALA A 25 27.83 -49.38 3.43
C ALA A 25 26.29 -49.43 3.58
N LYS A 26 25.78 -49.54 4.82
CA LYS A 26 24.34 -49.47 5.11
C LYS A 26 23.73 -48.14 4.67
N GLU A 27 24.41 -47.01 4.87
CA GLU A 27 23.94 -45.70 4.40
C GLU A 27 23.89 -45.62 2.88
N LYS A 28 24.90 -46.15 2.18
CA LYS A 28 24.89 -46.25 0.71
C LYS A 28 23.74 -47.12 0.22
N HIS A 29 23.47 -48.26 0.87
CA HIS A 29 22.33 -49.12 0.53
C HIS A 29 20.97 -48.44 0.73
N LYS A 30 20.84 -47.52 1.70
CA LYS A 30 19.62 -46.73 1.91
C LYS A 30 19.39 -45.67 0.83
N LYS A 31 20.46 -45.16 0.20
CA LYS A 31 20.40 -44.16 -0.87
C LYS A 31 19.95 -44.82 -2.18
N ARG A 32 18.64 -45.00 -2.34
CA ARG A 32 18.08 -45.33 -3.65
C ARG A 32 18.18 -44.10 -4.56
N GLY A 33 18.76 -44.27 -5.74
CA GLY A 33 18.78 -43.22 -6.76
C GLY A 33 17.36 -42.86 -7.20
N LYS A 34 17.20 -41.66 -7.79
CA LYS A 34 15.94 -41.31 -8.46
C LYS A 34 15.77 -42.25 -9.66
N PRO A 35 14.62 -42.92 -9.82
CA PRO A 35 14.37 -43.75 -10.98
C PRO A 35 14.31 -42.87 -12.23
N LEU A 36 14.92 -43.35 -13.32
CA LEU A 36 14.86 -42.69 -14.61
C LEU A 36 13.42 -42.77 -15.14
N ASP A 37 12.86 -41.65 -15.57
CA ASP A 37 11.49 -41.60 -16.08
C ASP A 37 11.40 -42.19 -17.51
N LEU A 38 11.25 -43.51 -17.57
CA LEU A 38 11.07 -44.27 -18.80
C LEU A 38 9.57 -44.33 -19.15
N GLN A 39 9.13 -43.48 -20.07
CA GLN A 39 7.74 -43.46 -20.52
C GLN A 39 7.38 -44.71 -21.34
N GLN A 40 6.42 -45.49 -20.82
CA GLN A 40 5.86 -46.66 -21.48
C GLN A 40 4.78 -46.25 -22.49
N ARG A 41 4.67 -46.98 -23.61
CA ARG A 41 3.57 -46.78 -24.56
C ARG A 41 2.29 -47.41 -24.00
N GLU A 42 1.18 -46.70 -24.14
CA GLU A 42 -0.13 -47.09 -23.59
C GLU A 42 -0.63 -48.44 -24.17
N GLU A 43 -0.23 -48.82 -25.38
CA GLU A 43 -0.74 -50.02 -26.06
C GLU A 43 -0.32 -51.37 -25.44
N TYR A 44 0.61 -51.39 -24.48
CA TYR A 44 1.21 -52.63 -23.96
C TYR A 44 0.98 -52.80 -22.45
N HIS A 45 0.04 -53.65 -22.07
CA HIS A 45 -0.44 -53.80 -20.68
C HIS A 45 -0.12 -55.13 -19.97
N GLY A 46 0.79 -55.96 -20.50
CA GLY A 46 1.11 -57.23 -19.84
C GLY A 46 2.49 -57.78 -20.14
N GLY A 47 3.42 -57.66 -19.18
CA GLY A 47 4.73 -58.32 -19.21
C GLY A 47 5.88 -57.45 -18.71
N ALA A 48 7.06 -58.07 -18.56
CA ALA A 48 8.30 -57.35 -18.29
C ALA A 48 8.66 -56.45 -19.50
N VAL A 49 8.85 -55.15 -19.24
CA VAL A 49 9.18 -54.17 -20.30
C VAL A 49 10.69 -54.13 -20.50
N PHE A 50 11.16 -54.58 -21.66
CA PHE A 50 12.56 -54.44 -22.04
C PHE A 50 12.81 -53.08 -22.69
N TRP A 51 13.70 -52.29 -22.09
CA TRP A 51 14.03 -50.95 -22.58
C TRP A 51 15.21 -50.99 -23.54
N SER A 52 15.01 -50.48 -24.76
CA SER A 52 16.13 -50.26 -25.67
C SER A 52 17.08 -49.18 -25.15
N PRO A 53 18.40 -49.26 -25.42
CA PRO A 53 19.37 -48.23 -25.04
C PRO A 53 18.98 -46.81 -25.49
N ARG A 54 18.29 -46.70 -26.62
CA ARG A 54 17.74 -45.44 -27.13
C ARG A 54 16.76 -44.80 -26.14
N LYS A 55 15.85 -45.58 -25.53
CA LYS A 55 14.87 -45.06 -24.56
C LYS A 55 15.53 -44.53 -23.29
N ILE A 56 16.61 -45.18 -22.84
CA ILE A 56 17.40 -44.72 -21.71
C ILE A 56 18.05 -43.35 -22.03
N ARG A 57 18.60 -43.19 -23.24
CA ARG A 57 19.18 -41.90 -23.67
C ARG A 57 18.13 -40.79 -23.73
N GLU A 58 16.96 -41.08 -24.30
CA GLU A 58 15.84 -40.12 -24.38
C GLU A 58 15.39 -39.65 -22.99
N ALA A 59 15.23 -40.57 -22.02
CA ALA A 59 14.85 -40.20 -20.66
C ALA A 59 15.92 -39.34 -19.96
N ARG A 60 17.21 -39.68 -20.12
CA ARG A 60 18.30 -38.86 -19.56
C ARG A 60 18.32 -37.46 -20.16
N ALA A 61 18.09 -37.34 -21.47
CA ALA A 61 18.01 -36.02 -22.11
C ALA A 61 16.88 -35.18 -21.50
N ARG A 62 15.71 -35.77 -21.25
CA ARG A 62 14.59 -35.06 -20.59
C ARG A 62 14.92 -34.62 -19.17
N GLU A 63 15.58 -35.48 -18.39
CA GLU A 63 16.03 -35.10 -17.05
C GLU A 63 16.98 -33.90 -17.09
N THR A 64 17.91 -33.86 -18.04
CA THR A 64 18.83 -32.71 -18.16
C THR A 64 18.11 -31.42 -18.53
N VAL A 65 17.10 -31.50 -19.41
CA VAL A 65 16.26 -30.34 -19.76
C VAL A 65 15.49 -29.86 -18.53
N LYS A 66 14.82 -30.77 -17.83
CA LYS A 66 14.06 -30.46 -16.61
C LYS A 66 14.94 -29.83 -15.53
N GLN A 67 16.15 -30.35 -15.31
CA GLN A 67 17.08 -29.78 -14.35
C GLN A 67 17.51 -28.36 -14.72
N ARG A 68 17.72 -28.08 -16.02
CA ARG A 68 18.03 -26.73 -16.50
C ARG A 68 16.86 -25.79 -16.28
N GLU A 69 15.65 -26.20 -16.65
CA GLU A 69 14.43 -25.43 -16.42
C GLU A 69 14.21 -25.14 -14.93
N GLU A 70 14.34 -26.14 -14.06
CA GLU A 70 14.23 -25.97 -12.60
C GLU A 70 15.28 -24.99 -12.06
N HIS A 71 16.50 -25.03 -12.57
CA HIS A 71 17.56 -24.11 -12.19
C HIS A 71 17.28 -22.67 -12.68
N GLU A 72 16.87 -22.52 -13.95
CA GLU A 72 16.47 -21.23 -14.51
C GLU A 72 15.28 -20.62 -13.77
N GLU A 73 14.29 -21.43 -13.39
CA GLU A 73 13.19 -20.99 -12.56
C GLU A 73 13.64 -20.50 -11.18
N GLN A 74 14.60 -21.19 -10.56
CA GLN A 74 15.14 -20.76 -9.26
C GLN A 74 15.85 -19.40 -9.38
N LEU A 75 16.64 -19.20 -10.45
CA LEU A 75 17.26 -17.92 -10.75
C LEU A 75 16.20 -16.84 -11.01
N ALA A 76 15.18 -17.13 -11.81
CA ALA A 76 14.09 -16.20 -12.08
C ALA A 76 13.31 -15.83 -10.81
N LYS A 77 13.08 -16.80 -9.91
CA LYS A 77 12.46 -16.57 -8.60
C LYS A 77 13.33 -15.68 -7.71
N ALA A 78 14.66 -15.86 -7.72
CA ALA A 78 15.58 -14.99 -7.00
C ALA A 78 15.55 -13.55 -7.55
N ASN A 79 15.71 -13.39 -8.86
CA ASN A 79 15.65 -12.09 -9.54
C ASN A 79 14.32 -11.37 -9.27
N ARG A 80 13.19 -12.10 -9.30
CA ARG A 80 11.87 -11.54 -8.98
C ARG A 80 11.78 -11.03 -7.55
N LYS A 81 12.39 -11.72 -6.58
CA LYS A 81 12.43 -11.29 -5.18
C LYS A 81 13.26 -10.02 -5.03
N GLU A 82 14.40 -9.94 -5.69
CA GLU A 82 15.26 -8.75 -5.69
C GLU A 82 14.54 -7.53 -6.27
N LEU A 83 13.90 -7.68 -7.44
CA LEU A 83 13.10 -6.62 -8.05
C LEU A 83 11.93 -6.20 -7.15
N ALA A 84 11.26 -7.14 -6.48
CA ALA A 84 10.19 -6.84 -5.54
C ALA A 84 10.69 -6.07 -4.31
N ALA A 85 11.87 -6.42 -3.78
CA ALA A 85 12.49 -5.71 -2.68
C ALA A 85 12.87 -4.28 -3.08
N ALA A 86 13.51 -4.10 -4.24
CA ALA A 86 13.84 -2.79 -4.78
C ALA A 86 12.59 -1.92 -5.00
N ALA A 87 11.54 -2.48 -5.58
CA ALA A 87 10.27 -1.79 -5.78
C ALA A 87 9.60 -1.39 -4.46
N LYS A 88 9.74 -2.21 -3.41
CA LYS A 88 9.23 -1.88 -2.07
C LYS A 88 9.96 -0.68 -1.48
N LEU A 89 11.30 -0.68 -1.53
CA LEU A 89 12.10 0.45 -1.05
C LEU A 89 11.75 1.76 -1.80
N TYR A 90 11.60 1.69 -3.12
CA TYR A 90 11.20 2.86 -3.91
C TYR A 90 9.81 3.38 -3.53
N ARG A 91 8.84 2.48 -3.28
CA ARG A 91 7.50 2.88 -2.80
C ARG A 91 7.55 3.51 -1.42
N GLU A 92 8.40 3.01 -0.53
CA GLU A 92 8.59 3.59 0.81
C GLU A 92 9.17 5.00 0.71
N GLN A 93 10.19 5.22 -0.12
CA GLN A 93 10.74 6.56 -0.39
C GLN A 93 9.66 7.52 -0.90
N GLN A 94 8.91 7.13 -1.94
CA GLN A 94 7.80 7.93 -2.44
C GLN A 94 6.73 8.22 -1.39
N ALA A 95 6.44 7.25 -0.52
CA ALA A 95 5.47 7.44 0.55
C ALA A 95 5.97 8.46 1.59
N GLN A 96 7.26 8.43 1.93
CA GLN A 96 7.88 9.42 2.82
C GLN A 96 7.87 10.81 2.20
N GLU A 97 8.27 10.96 0.94
CA GLU A 97 8.19 12.23 0.22
C GLU A 97 6.76 12.79 0.21
N ARG A 98 5.76 11.94 -0.05
CA ARG A 98 4.35 12.34 0.02
C ARG A 98 3.90 12.75 1.43
N ARG A 99 4.44 12.15 2.48
CA ARG A 99 4.15 12.55 3.87
C ARG A 99 4.74 13.91 4.17
N VAL A 100 6.02 14.12 3.84
CA VAL A 100 6.70 15.41 4.01
C VAL A 100 5.99 16.51 3.23
N ALA A 101 5.60 16.25 1.97
CA ALA A 101 4.84 17.20 1.18
C ALA A 101 3.48 17.57 1.81
N ARG A 102 2.79 16.60 2.44
CA ARG A 102 1.54 16.87 3.18
C ARG A 102 1.77 17.70 4.43
N GLU A 103 2.84 17.44 5.17
CA GLU A 103 3.19 18.21 6.36
C GLU A 103 3.59 19.64 6.01
N ALA A 104 4.44 19.82 5.00
CA ALA A 104 4.78 21.13 4.47
C ALA A 104 3.52 21.90 4.02
N ALA A 105 2.60 21.25 3.31
CA ALA A 105 1.34 21.86 2.91
C ALA A 105 0.43 22.22 4.10
N LYS A 106 0.45 21.44 5.19
CA LYS A 106 -0.27 21.79 6.43
C LYS A 106 0.34 23.03 7.10
N VAL A 107 1.67 23.06 7.25
CA VAL A 107 2.38 24.20 7.85
C VAL A 107 2.12 25.49 7.06
N VAL A 108 2.17 25.43 5.73
CA VAL A 108 1.84 26.60 4.87
C VAL A 108 0.40 27.04 5.10
N ARG A 109 -0.57 26.12 5.14
CA ARG A 109 -1.98 26.44 5.41
C ARG A 109 -2.19 27.07 6.79
N GLU A 110 -1.46 26.62 7.81
CA GLU A 110 -1.55 27.19 9.16
C GLU A 110 -0.92 28.59 9.22
N ARG A 111 0.23 28.79 8.56
CA ARG A 111 0.85 30.12 8.44
C ARG A 111 -0.05 31.11 7.71
N GLU A 112 -0.65 30.72 6.58
CA GLU A 112 -1.59 31.58 5.86
C GLU A 112 -2.82 31.94 6.70
N LYS A 113 -3.32 31.01 7.52
CA LYS A 113 -4.44 31.28 8.44
C LYS A 113 -4.02 32.25 9.53
N ALA A 114 -2.86 32.04 10.15
CA ALA A 114 -2.31 32.93 11.18
C ALA A 114 -2.06 34.34 10.63
N GLU A 115 -1.50 34.47 9.42
CA GLU A 115 -1.31 35.76 8.75
C GLU A 115 -2.64 36.44 8.44
N LYS A 116 -3.64 35.70 7.96
CA LYS A 116 -4.99 36.24 7.72
C LYS A 116 -5.64 36.71 9.02
N GLU A 117 -5.48 35.99 10.12
CA GLU A 117 -5.99 36.36 11.44
C GLU A 117 -5.25 37.57 12.01
N ALA A 118 -3.92 37.61 11.91
CA ALA A 118 -3.11 38.76 12.32
C ALA A 118 -3.47 40.02 11.51
N ALA A 119 -3.66 39.89 10.19
CA ALA A 119 -4.11 40.99 9.34
C ALA A 119 -5.51 41.49 9.72
N ARG A 120 -6.42 40.59 10.10
CA ARG A 120 -7.75 40.96 10.62
C ARG A 120 -7.65 41.68 11.95
N ALA A 121 -6.83 41.19 12.88
CA ALA A 121 -6.61 41.81 14.19
C ALA A 121 -6.02 43.22 14.05
N ALA A 122 -4.96 43.37 13.25
CA ALA A 122 -4.34 44.67 12.96
C ALA A 122 -5.32 45.67 12.33
N ARG A 123 -6.22 45.19 11.46
CA ARG A 123 -7.28 46.05 10.88
C ARG A 123 -8.28 46.53 11.93
N ILE A 124 -8.67 45.66 12.87
CA ILE A 124 -9.57 46.02 13.98
C ILE A 124 -8.89 47.04 14.89
N GLU A 125 -7.64 46.82 15.28
CA GLU A 125 -6.86 47.76 16.10
C GLU A 125 -6.71 49.12 15.42
N ALA A 126 -6.36 49.14 14.13
CA ALA A 126 -6.25 50.37 13.35
C ALA A 126 -7.59 51.13 13.24
N GLN A 127 -8.73 50.43 13.21
CA GLN A 127 -10.04 51.09 13.27
C GLN A 127 -10.34 51.63 14.67
N ASN A 128 -9.99 50.88 15.72
CA ASN A 128 -10.19 51.29 17.11
C ASN A 128 -9.34 52.52 17.48
N THR A 129 -8.07 52.58 17.08
CA THR A 129 -7.21 53.77 17.30
C THR A 129 -7.74 54.99 16.56
N LYS A 130 -8.20 54.84 15.31
CA LYS A 130 -8.87 55.91 14.56
C LYS A 130 -10.12 56.40 15.28
N ARG A 131 -11.00 55.49 15.74
CA ARG A 131 -12.20 55.85 16.51
C ARG A 131 -11.84 56.56 17.84
N ALA A 132 -10.86 56.07 18.58
CA ALA A 132 -10.40 56.67 19.83
C ALA A 132 -9.85 58.09 19.62
N SER A 133 -9.03 58.29 18.58
CA SER A 133 -8.49 59.61 18.22
C SER A 133 -9.60 60.61 17.84
N GLN A 134 -10.63 60.18 17.11
CA GLN A 134 -11.79 61.01 16.78
C GLN A 134 -12.63 61.38 18.00
N THR A 135 -12.83 60.45 18.95
CA THR A 135 -13.57 60.72 20.19
C THR A 135 -12.81 61.70 21.08
N ALA A 136 -11.49 61.56 21.21
CA ALA A 136 -10.64 62.49 21.97
C ALA A 136 -10.68 63.93 21.39
N GLN A 137 -10.74 64.08 20.06
CA GLN A 137 -10.91 65.37 19.41
C GLN A 137 -12.32 65.98 19.60
N LYS A 138 -13.37 65.16 19.72
CA LYS A 138 -14.75 65.64 19.98
C LYS A 138 -15.02 65.98 21.45
N GLY A 139 -14.12 65.67 22.37
CA GLY A 139 -14.22 65.98 23.81
C GLY A 139 -14.19 67.47 24.17
N LYS A 140 -14.01 68.37 23.20
CA LYS A 140 -14.12 69.82 23.40
C LYS A 140 -15.25 70.42 22.55
N ARG A 141 -16.53 70.06 22.80
CA ARG A 141 -17.65 70.90 22.31
C ARG A 141 -18.96 70.75 23.10
N LYS A 142 -19.31 71.88 23.73
CA LYS A 142 -20.62 72.48 24.11
C LYS A 142 -21.81 71.55 24.37
N THR A 143 -22.29 71.68 25.59
CA THR A 143 -23.57 71.22 26.14
C THR A 143 -24.80 71.80 25.41
N LEU A 144 -25.87 70.99 25.43
CA LEU A 144 -27.30 71.27 25.23
C LEU A 144 -27.84 71.54 23.80
N GLY A 145 -28.62 70.56 23.32
CA GLY A 145 -29.67 70.71 22.30
C GLY A 145 -30.74 69.63 22.50
N PRO A 146 -32.06 69.94 22.45
CA PRO A 146 -33.13 69.00 22.82
C PRO A 146 -33.43 67.96 21.71
N PRO A 147 -33.94 66.76 22.04
CA PRO A 147 -34.23 65.74 21.05
C PRO A 147 -35.53 66.06 20.30
N LEU A 148 -35.49 65.98 18.97
CA LEU A 148 -36.66 66.13 18.10
C LEU A 148 -37.50 64.84 18.03
N SER A 149 -38.79 65.04 18.28
CA SER A 149 -40.01 64.27 17.96
C SER A 149 -39.91 62.92 17.23
N LYS A 150 -40.58 61.91 17.80
CA LYS A 150 -40.72 60.54 17.25
C LYS A 150 -41.82 60.49 16.18
N HIS A 151 -41.47 60.20 14.93
CA HIS A 151 -42.44 59.87 13.88
C HIS A 151 -42.78 58.37 13.85
N LYS A 152 -44.09 58.12 13.78
CA LYS A 152 -44.79 56.82 13.81
C LYS A 152 -44.52 56.02 12.52
N ARG A 153 -43.94 54.81 12.61
CA ARG A 153 -43.81 53.89 11.46
C ARG A 153 -45.15 53.22 11.19
N GLN A 154 -45.74 53.53 10.05
CA GLN A 154 -46.90 52.83 9.51
C GLN A 154 -46.45 51.50 8.87
N ARG A 155 -47.01 50.37 9.33
CA ARG A 155 -46.80 49.06 8.70
C ARG A 155 -47.58 49.02 7.39
N ARG A 156 -46.94 48.66 6.28
CA ARG A 156 -47.62 48.26 5.05
C ARG A 156 -47.73 46.73 5.03
N SER A 157 -48.97 46.26 5.03
CA SER A 157 -49.39 44.89 4.74
C SER A 157 -50.17 44.90 3.42
N GLY A 158 -49.94 43.89 2.58
CA GLY A 158 -50.62 43.66 1.30
C GLY A 158 -49.72 44.04 0.10
N GLY A 159 -49.56 43.23 -0.94
CA GLY A 159 -50.20 41.98 -1.31
C GLY A 159 -49.57 41.42 -2.59
N SER A 160 -49.82 40.12 -2.80
CA SER A 160 -49.88 39.34 -4.05
C SER A 160 -49.41 39.93 -5.40
N ALA A 161 -48.55 39.12 -6.04
CA ALA A 161 -48.45 38.79 -7.47
C ALA A 161 -48.05 39.87 -8.49
N ALA A 162 -46.84 39.71 -9.03
CA ALA A 162 -46.54 40.00 -10.42
C ALA A 162 -45.60 38.90 -10.93
N VAL A 163 -46.15 38.02 -11.78
CA VAL A 163 -45.41 37.08 -12.61
C VAL A 163 -44.69 37.90 -13.69
N ALA A 164 -43.37 37.79 -13.76
CA ALA A 164 -42.59 38.27 -14.88
C ALA A 164 -41.46 37.27 -15.18
N ALA A 165 -41.57 36.68 -16.37
CA ALA A 165 -40.56 36.14 -17.26
C ALA A 165 -39.29 35.46 -16.68
N SER A 166 -39.23 34.15 -16.97
CA SER A 166 -38.07 33.24 -17.06
C SER A 166 -36.69 33.88 -17.28
N PRO A 167 -35.66 33.35 -16.60
CA PRO A 167 -34.40 33.05 -17.26
C PRO A 167 -34.20 31.53 -17.32
N GLU A 168 -34.13 31.04 -18.56
CA GLU A 168 -33.24 29.98 -19.05
C GLU A 168 -32.77 28.95 -18.01
N ALA A 169 -33.39 27.77 -18.05
CA ALA A 169 -33.11 26.65 -17.18
C ALA A 169 -31.64 26.20 -17.28
N ALA A 170 -30.90 26.40 -16.20
CA ALA A 170 -29.59 25.79 -16.01
C ALA A 170 -29.68 24.25 -16.15
N PRO A 171 -28.70 23.58 -16.78
CA PRO A 171 -28.76 22.14 -16.97
C PRO A 171 -28.77 21.42 -15.62
N ALA A 172 -29.63 20.39 -15.51
CA ALA A 172 -29.78 19.60 -14.31
C ALA A 172 -28.43 19.02 -13.85
N ALA A 173 -28.16 19.09 -12.54
CA ALA A 173 -26.93 18.59 -11.95
C ALA A 173 -26.73 17.09 -12.29
N PRO A 174 -25.50 16.67 -12.68
CA PRO A 174 -25.25 15.30 -13.06
C PRO A 174 -25.55 14.34 -11.90
N PRO A 175 -26.05 13.12 -12.19
CA PRO A 175 -26.39 12.16 -11.15
C PRO A 175 -25.15 11.78 -10.36
N LYS A 176 -25.29 11.66 -9.03
CA LYS A 176 -24.19 11.29 -8.14
C LYS A 176 -23.78 9.85 -8.43
N VAL A 177 -22.52 9.65 -8.85
CA VAL A 177 -21.95 8.34 -9.22
C VAL A 177 -20.94 7.90 -8.15
N ASN A 178 -20.87 6.59 -7.86
CA ASN A 178 -19.85 6.04 -6.97
C ASN A 178 -18.49 5.86 -7.69
N SER A 179 -17.44 5.49 -6.95
CA SER A 179 -16.09 5.25 -7.50
C SER A 179 -16.00 4.12 -8.54
N ARG A 180 -17.08 3.34 -8.70
CA ARG A 180 -17.22 2.25 -9.68
C ARG A 180 -18.21 2.60 -10.81
N GLY A 181 -18.60 3.87 -10.95
CA GLY A 181 -19.46 4.34 -12.04
C GLY A 181 -20.94 3.97 -11.93
N ARG A 182 -21.43 3.53 -10.75
CA ARG A 182 -22.86 3.25 -10.54
C ARG A 182 -23.62 4.47 -10.01
N THR A 183 -24.78 4.73 -10.60
CA THR A 183 -25.72 5.79 -10.21
C THR A 183 -26.27 5.56 -8.80
N ILE A 184 -26.13 6.55 -7.92
CA ILE A 184 -26.59 6.48 -6.54
C ILE A 184 -28.02 7.04 -6.47
N ASN A 185 -29.01 6.14 -6.34
CA ASN A 185 -30.40 6.52 -6.11
C ASN A 185 -30.66 6.67 -4.60
N LEU A 186 -31.11 7.86 -4.18
CA LEU A 186 -31.53 8.07 -2.79
C LEU A 186 -32.85 7.32 -2.51
N PRO A 187 -32.91 6.48 -1.45
CA PRO A 187 -34.13 5.80 -1.05
C PRO A 187 -35.26 6.78 -0.77
N ARG A 188 -36.50 6.39 -1.08
CA ARG A 188 -37.72 7.22 -0.93
C ARG A 188 -37.94 7.79 0.47
N LYS A 189 -37.46 7.11 1.50
CA LYS A 189 -37.53 7.55 2.91
C LYS A 189 -36.60 8.74 3.24
N TYR A 190 -35.67 9.08 2.36
CA TYR A 190 -34.74 10.21 2.49
C TYR A 190 -34.95 11.27 1.40
N LYS A 191 -36.04 11.19 0.63
CA LYS A 191 -36.47 12.23 -0.29
C LYS A 191 -37.35 13.23 0.42
#